data_AF-A0AAD8XZP0-F1
#
_entry.id   AF-A0AAD8XZP0-F1
#
_cell.length_a   1.000
_cell.length_b   1.000
_cell.length_c   1.000
_cell.angle_alpha   90.00
_cell.angle_beta   90.00
_cell.angle_gamma   90.00
#
_symmetry.space_group_name_H-M   'P 1'
#
loop_
_entity.id
_entity.type
_entity.pdbx_description
1 polymer ?
#
loop_
_entity_poly.entity_id
_entity_poly.type
_entity_poly.pdbx_seq_one_letter_code
_entity_poly.pdbx_strand_id
1 'polypeptide(L)'
;MVDIFLICVIVVGFFLLAVIGLYLVVKYQHPDDKNDAYIPKLVVLLGFVLAGGTVFLLPLDVANNSNFAGCEGFNTAVCGGLNMVLFWDIIYWLIPAWVFILIPFCIFYYEADDGMLMAGTSVGAKPKSKLKEALCYESFVVVIFGLIFAMTYLFLNTTSIPVRDWTGPDFAAGHFMLLLRRTIRHSALVNFKIWGMKIRLY
;
A
#
# COMPACT_ATOMS: atom_id res chain seq x y z
N MET A 1 -6.57 17.50 -17.10
CA MET A 1 -6.38 16.33 -17.99
C MET A 1 -5.16 15.57 -17.47
N VAL A 2 -5.16 14.24 -17.55
CA VAL A 2 -4.06 13.44 -17.00
C VAL A 2 -2.82 13.60 -17.88
N ASP A 3 -1.66 13.80 -17.26
CA ASP A 3 -0.38 13.89 -17.97
C ASP A 3 0.00 12.52 -18.56
N ILE A 4 0.14 12.49 -19.89
CA ILE A 4 0.47 11.30 -20.65
C ILE A 4 1.89 10.81 -20.30
N PHE A 5 2.82 11.72 -20.04
CA PHE A 5 4.18 11.35 -19.66
C PHE A 5 4.18 10.54 -18.36
N LEU A 6 3.41 10.99 -17.38
CA LEU A 6 3.29 10.33 -16.09
C LEU A 6 2.63 8.94 -16.21
N ILE A 7 1.61 8.81 -17.06
CA ILE A 7 1.01 7.50 -17.38
C ILE A 7 2.05 6.57 -18.02
N CYS A 8 2.83 7.06 -18.99
CA CYS A 8 3.87 6.26 -19.63
C CYS A 8 4.91 5.74 -18.62
N VAL A 9 5.35 6.59 -17.68
CA VAL A 9 6.28 6.18 -16.62
C VAL A 9 5.68 5.09 -15.73
N ILE A 10 4.40 5.20 -15.35
CA ILE A 10 3.72 4.16 -14.56
C ILE A 10 3.69 2.82 -15.32
N VAL A 11 3.29 2.85 -16.59
CA VAL A 11 3.19 1.64 -17.43
C VAL A 11 4.56 1.00 -17.60
N VAL A 12 5.59 1.77 -17.96
CA VAL A 12 6.96 1.27 -18.12
C VAL A 12 7.50 0.72 -16.81
N GLY A 13 7.29 1.43 -15.70
CA GLY A 13 7.68 0.97 -14.36
C GLY A 13 7.03 -0.35 -13.98
N PHE A 14 5.72 -0.51 -14.25
CA PHE A 14 5.00 -1.76 -14.02
C PHE A 14 5.57 -2.93 -14.82
N PHE A 15 5.80 -2.74 -16.13
CA PHE A 15 6.38 -3.78 -16.98
C PHE A 15 7.79 -4.15 -16.54
N LEU A 16 8.62 -3.17 -16.19
CA LEU A 16 9.99 -3.40 -15.71
C LEU A 16 10.00 -4.20 -14.41
N LEU A 17 9.14 -3.83 -13.45
CA LEU A 17 8.99 -4.58 -12.20
C LEU A 17 8.46 -6.00 -12.43
N ALA A 18 7.50 -6.19 -13.34
CA ALA A 18 6.98 -7.51 -13.68
C ALA A 18 8.03 -8.40 -14.34
N VAL A 19 8.85 -7.87 -15.25
CA VAL A 19 9.93 -8.62 -15.90
C VAL A 19 11.02 -9.00 -14.90
N ILE A 20 11.46 -8.07 -14.05
CA ILE A 20 12.45 -8.36 -13.02
C ILE A 20 11.89 -9.37 -12.00
N GLY A 21 10.64 -9.19 -11.57
CA GLY A 21 9.96 -10.13 -10.68
C GLY A 21 9.87 -11.53 -11.29
N LEU A 22 9.51 -11.65 -12.57
CA LEU A 22 9.45 -12.93 -13.26
C LEU A 22 10.82 -13.57 -13.37
N TYR A 23 11.86 -12.79 -13.68
CA TYR A 23 13.24 -13.28 -13.73
C TYR A 23 13.68 -13.84 -12.37
N LEU A 24 13.40 -13.13 -11.27
CA LEU A 24 13.71 -13.60 -9.92
C LEU A 24 12.96 -14.89 -9.58
N VAL A 25 11.66 -14.94 -9.88
CA VAL A 25 10.86 -16.14 -9.65
C VAL A 25 11.45 -17.32 -10.41
N VAL A 26 11.75 -17.20 -11.71
CA VAL A 26 12.29 -18.30 -12.54
C VAL A 26 13.71 -18.70 -12.12
N LYS A 27 14.56 -17.74 -11.74
CA LYS A 27 15.96 -18.01 -11.39
C LYS A 27 16.11 -18.75 -10.05
N TYR A 28 15.23 -18.45 -9.09
CA TYR A 28 15.27 -19.04 -7.74
C TYR A 28 14.28 -20.20 -7.55
N GLN A 29 13.72 -20.76 -8.62
CA GLN A 29 12.88 -21.96 -8.50
C GLN A 29 13.72 -23.17 -8.09
N HIS A 30 13.19 -23.95 -7.15
CA HIS A 30 13.75 -25.24 -6.81
C HIS A 30 13.60 -26.21 -8.01
N PRO A 31 14.60 -27.04 -8.34
CA PRO A 31 14.53 -27.97 -9.48
C PRO A 31 13.37 -28.97 -9.38
N ASP A 32 12.92 -29.30 -8.18
CA ASP A 32 11.79 -30.21 -7.94
C ASP A 32 10.41 -29.54 -8.12
N ASP A 33 10.34 -28.20 -8.20
CA ASP A 33 9.10 -27.44 -8.47
C ASP A 33 9.14 -26.79 -9.87
N LYS A 34 9.42 -27.61 -10.88
CA LYS A 34 9.24 -27.23 -12.28
C LYS A 34 7.77 -27.35 -12.66
N ASN A 35 7.08 -26.21 -12.68
CA ASN A 35 5.75 -26.04 -13.30
C ASN A 35 4.56 -26.76 -12.62
N ASP A 36 4.60 -27.00 -11.31
CA ASP A 36 3.44 -27.55 -10.59
C ASP A 36 2.67 -26.46 -9.82
N ALA A 37 3.38 -25.62 -9.06
CA ALA A 37 2.75 -24.61 -8.20
C ALA A 37 2.51 -23.25 -8.86
N TYR A 38 1.53 -23.12 -9.76
CA TYR A 38 1.27 -21.85 -10.47
C TYR A 38 0.68 -20.72 -9.60
N ILE A 39 -0.20 -21.05 -8.65
CA ILE A 39 -0.92 -20.03 -7.86
C ILE A 39 0.04 -19.21 -6.96
N PRO A 40 0.93 -19.81 -6.15
CA PRO A 40 1.86 -19.07 -5.31
C PRO A 40 2.87 -18.28 -6.14
N LYS A 41 3.29 -18.82 -7.28
CA LYS A 41 4.21 -18.13 -8.20
C LYS A 41 3.59 -16.82 -8.70
N LEU A 42 2.30 -16.83 -9.05
CA LEU A 42 1.59 -15.62 -9.45
C LEU A 42 1.42 -14.65 -8.26
N VAL A 43 1.12 -15.15 -7.07
CA VAL A 43 0.96 -14.31 -5.86
C VAL A 43 2.26 -13.64 -5.45
N VAL A 44 3.39 -14.36 -5.54
CA VAL A 44 4.74 -13.83 -5.28
C VAL A 44 5.12 -12.81 -6.34
N LEU A 45 4.88 -13.09 -7.63
CA LEU A 45 5.15 -12.15 -8.71
C LEU A 45 4.39 -10.82 -8.53
N LEU A 46 3.09 -10.91 -8.26
CA LEU A 46 2.27 -9.73 -7.99
C LEU A 46 2.68 -9.03 -6.69
N GLY A 47 3.14 -9.77 -5.68
CA GLY A 47 3.71 -9.20 -4.45
C GLY A 47 4.97 -8.38 -4.71
N PHE A 48 5.87 -8.84 -5.58
CA PHE A 48 7.03 -8.05 -6.01
C PHE A 48 6.64 -6.77 -6.75
N VAL A 49 5.66 -6.87 -7.65
CA VAL A 49 5.15 -5.69 -8.38
C VAL A 49 4.49 -4.70 -7.44
N LEU A 50 3.72 -5.18 -6.45
CA LEU A 50 3.09 -4.33 -5.44
C LEU A 50 4.13 -3.62 -4.57
N ALA A 51 5.13 -4.35 -4.07
CA ALA A 51 6.21 -3.77 -3.27
C ALA A 51 7.02 -2.74 -4.06
N GLY A 52 7.45 -3.08 -5.28
CA GLY A 52 8.15 -2.12 -6.16
C GLY A 52 7.29 -0.91 -6.52
N GLY A 53 5.99 -1.13 -6.76
CA GLY A 53 5.03 -0.08 -7.04
C GLY A 53 4.89 0.92 -5.90
N THR A 54 4.92 0.47 -4.64
CA THR A 54 4.85 1.38 -3.48
C THR A 54 6.06 2.32 -3.39
N VAL A 55 7.24 1.84 -3.77
CA VAL A 55 8.47 2.66 -3.79
C VAL A 55 8.40 3.70 -4.91
N PHE A 56 7.91 3.32 -6.10
CA PHE A 56 7.72 4.25 -7.21
C PHE A 56 6.55 5.21 -7.02
N LEU A 57 5.64 4.93 -6.09
CA LEU A 57 4.54 5.83 -5.75
C LEU A 57 5.02 7.14 -5.10
N LEU A 58 6.12 7.10 -4.34
CA LEU A 58 6.69 8.28 -3.69
C LEU A 58 7.20 9.35 -4.69
N PRO A 59 8.11 9.03 -5.64
CA PRO A 59 8.53 10.01 -6.63
C PRO A 59 7.39 10.38 -7.60
N LEU A 60 6.43 9.47 -7.83
CA LEU A 60 5.23 9.75 -8.63
C LEU A 60 4.34 10.82 -7.98
N ASP A 61 4.16 10.76 -6.65
CA ASP A 61 3.40 11.75 -5.88
C ASP A 61 4.09 13.12 -5.90
N VAL A 62 5.42 13.14 -5.73
CA VAL A 62 6.21 14.37 -5.89
C VAL A 62 6.06 14.91 -7.30
N ALA A 63 6.22 14.09 -8.34
CA ALA A 63 6.12 14.53 -9.74
C ALA A 63 4.73 15.04 -10.11
N ASN A 64 3.66 14.49 -9.52
CA ASN A 64 2.29 14.94 -9.76
C ASN A 64 1.96 16.26 -9.03
N ASN A 65 2.60 16.52 -7.88
CA ASN A 65 2.40 17.75 -7.10
C ASN A 65 3.45 18.85 -7.41
N SER A 66 4.61 18.49 -7.96
CA SER A 66 5.63 19.42 -8.41
C SER A 66 5.22 19.96 -9.77
N ASN A 67 4.59 21.14 -9.75
CA ASN A 67 4.33 21.93 -10.94
C ASN A 67 5.55 21.92 -11.88
N PHE A 68 5.34 21.53 -13.13
CA PHE A 68 6.29 21.81 -14.21
C PHE A 68 6.54 23.33 -14.25
N ALA A 69 7.79 23.76 -14.52
CA ALA A 69 8.11 25.17 -14.75
C ALA A 69 7.27 25.68 -15.95
N GLY A 70 6.18 26.39 -15.67
CA GLY A 70 5.15 26.78 -16.64
C GLY A 70 3.70 26.69 -16.14
N CYS A 71 3.45 26.06 -14.98
CA CYS A 71 2.11 25.91 -14.41
C CYS A 71 1.72 27.01 -13.39
N GLU A 72 2.30 28.22 -13.47
CA GLU A 72 1.97 29.35 -12.59
C GLU A 72 0.59 30.00 -12.85
N GLY A 73 -0.22 29.45 -13.76
CA GLY A 73 -1.56 29.95 -14.02
C GLY A 73 -2.47 28.89 -14.61
N PHE A 74 -3.38 28.36 -13.78
CA PHE A 74 -4.73 27.83 -14.07
C PHE A 74 -5.03 27.10 -15.41
N ASN A 75 -4.06 26.56 -16.15
CA ASN A 75 -4.33 25.71 -17.31
C ASN A 75 -4.17 24.23 -16.93
N THR A 76 -5.25 23.68 -16.37
CA THR A 76 -5.40 22.29 -15.94
C THR A 76 -5.46 21.28 -17.09
N ALA A 77 -5.24 21.71 -18.34
CA ALA A 77 -5.17 20.84 -19.50
C ALA A 77 -3.79 20.14 -19.67
N VAL A 78 -2.72 20.68 -19.07
CA VAL A 78 -1.34 20.19 -19.29
C VAL A 78 -0.60 19.84 -17.99
N CYS A 79 -1.10 20.31 -16.84
CA CYS A 79 -0.43 20.13 -15.54
C CYS A 79 -1.25 19.18 -14.65
N GLY A 80 -0.59 18.12 -14.12
CA GLY A 80 -0.99 17.28 -12.97
C GLY A 80 -2.49 16.93 -12.84
N GLY A 81 -2.86 15.67 -13.08
CA GLY A 81 -4.26 15.25 -13.13
C GLY A 81 -4.58 13.90 -12.48
N LEU A 82 -3.61 13.25 -11.84
CA LEU A 82 -3.85 11.99 -11.15
C LEU A 82 -4.35 12.26 -9.72
N ASN A 83 -5.41 11.56 -9.34
CA ASN A 83 -5.90 11.57 -7.96
C ASN A 83 -4.98 10.69 -7.09
N MET A 84 -3.93 11.31 -6.53
CA MET A 84 -2.97 10.59 -5.69
C MET A 84 -3.57 10.07 -4.40
N VAL A 85 -4.57 10.75 -3.83
CA VAL A 85 -5.28 10.27 -2.62
C VAL A 85 -5.92 8.91 -2.89
N LEU A 86 -6.66 8.80 -4.00
CA LEU A 86 -7.30 7.54 -4.39
C LEU A 86 -6.26 6.44 -4.70
N PHE A 87 -5.13 6.80 -5.31
CA PHE A 87 -4.09 5.83 -5.64
C PHE A 87 -3.40 5.28 -4.38
N TRP A 88 -3.04 6.16 -3.44
CA TRP A 88 -2.54 5.78 -2.13
C TRP A 88 -3.54 4.93 -1.36
N ASP A 89 -4.82 5.31 -1.36
CA ASP A 89 -5.88 4.53 -0.69
C ASP A 89 -5.97 3.10 -1.24
N ILE A 90 -5.95 2.94 -2.57
CA ILE A 90 -5.99 1.61 -3.21
C ILE A 90 -4.79 0.76 -2.79
N ILE A 91 -3.58 1.32 -2.88
CA ILE A 91 -2.35 0.57 -2.56
C ILE A 91 -2.29 0.24 -1.06
N TYR A 92 -2.70 1.16 -0.19
CA TYR A 92 -2.74 0.93 1.25
C TYR A 92 -3.76 -0.14 1.67
N TRP A 93 -4.85 -0.32 0.94
CA TRP A 93 -5.78 -1.43 1.16
C TRP A 93 -5.29 -2.74 0.54
N LEU A 94 -4.58 -2.67 -0.58
CA LEU A 94 -4.07 -3.84 -1.29
C LEU A 94 -2.94 -4.55 -0.52
N ILE A 95 -2.04 -3.80 0.14
CA ILE A 95 -0.95 -4.37 0.95
C ILE A 95 -1.45 -5.31 2.06
N PRO A 96 -2.31 -4.88 3.00
CA PRO A 96 -2.81 -5.76 4.06
C PRO A 96 -3.66 -6.90 3.49
N ALA A 97 -4.40 -6.69 2.41
CA ALA A 97 -5.10 -7.78 1.73
C ALA A 97 -4.11 -8.84 1.19
N TRP A 98 -2.98 -8.43 0.62
CA TRP A 98 -1.95 -9.37 0.17
C TRP A 98 -1.29 -10.11 1.34
N VAL A 99 -0.91 -9.38 2.39
CA VAL A 99 -0.13 -9.92 3.53
C VAL A 99 -0.97 -10.81 4.44
N PHE A 100 -2.20 -10.39 4.77
CA PHE A 100 -3.02 -11.09 5.76
C PHE A 100 -4.03 -12.06 5.16
N ILE A 101 -4.40 -11.90 3.88
CA ILE A 101 -5.40 -12.75 3.24
C ILE A 101 -4.73 -13.64 2.19
N LEU A 102 -4.06 -13.04 1.21
CA LEU A 102 -3.67 -13.76 0.00
C LEU A 102 -2.46 -14.69 0.22
N ILE A 103 -1.42 -14.22 0.91
CA ILE A 103 -0.24 -15.05 1.24
C ILE A 103 -0.61 -16.20 2.19
N PRO A 104 -1.29 -15.98 3.33
CA PRO A 104 -1.65 -17.07 4.25
C PRO A 104 -2.62 -18.06 3.60
N PHE A 105 -3.58 -17.58 2.80
CA PHE A 105 -4.45 -18.44 2.01
C PHE A 105 -3.65 -19.37 1.08
N CYS A 106 -2.63 -18.85 0.39
CA CYS A 106 -1.78 -19.70 -0.44
C CYS A 106 -1.02 -20.74 0.38
N ILE A 107 -0.52 -20.40 1.57
CA ILE A 107 0.17 -21.36 2.44
C ILE A 107 -0.78 -22.49 2.85
N PHE A 108 -1.95 -22.17 3.40
CA PHE A 108 -2.92 -23.18 3.84
C PHE A 108 -3.51 -24.00 2.68
N TYR A 109 -3.68 -23.39 1.51
CA TYR A 109 -4.13 -24.10 0.32
C TYR A 109 -3.14 -25.19 -0.10
N TYR A 110 -1.84 -24.91 -0.05
CA TYR A 110 -0.81 -25.90 -0.38
C TYR A 110 -0.63 -26.95 0.71
N GLU A 111 -0.72 -26.56 1.98
CA GLU A 111 -0.67 -27.51 3.10
C GLU A 111 -1.83 -28.52 3.04
N ALA A 112 -3.03 -28.06 2.70
CA ALA A 112 -4.18 -28.94 2.50
C ALA A 112 -4.02 -29.87 1.28
N ASP A 113 -3.32 -29.43 0.23
CA ASP A 113 -3.08 -30.26 -0.95
C ASP A 113 -2.05 -31.37 -0.69
N ASP A 114 -0.94 -31.02 -0.02
CA ASP A 114 0.11 -31.97 0.34
C ASP A 114 -0.36 -32.97 1.42
N GLY A 115 -1.12 -32.51 2.42
CA GLY A 115 -1.74 -33.39 3.42
C GLY A 115 -2.64 -34.47 2.81
N MET A 116 -3.33 -34.16 1.71
CA MET A 116 -4.18 -35.13 0.99
C MET A 116 -3.39 -36.10 0.10
N LEU A 117 -2.24 -35.68 -0.42
CA LEU A 117 -1.29 -36.51 -1.17
C LEU A 117 -0.63 -37.54 -0.25
N MET A 118 -0.16 -37.10 0.93
CA MET A 118 0.50 -37.96 1.92
C MET A 118 -0.47 -38.97 2.56
N ALA A 119 -1.76 -38.65 2.65
CA ALA A 119 -2.80 -39.55 3.14
C ALA A 119 -3.26 -40.61 2.11
N GLY A 120 -2.68 -40.65 0.89
CA GLY A 120 -3.02 -41.62 -0.15
C GLY A 120 -4.44 -41.48 -0.73
N THR A 121 -5.16 -40.40 -0.39
CA THR A 121 -6.53 -40.11 -0.82
C THR A 121 -6.62 -39.18 -2.03
N SER A 122 -5.49 -38.89 -2.68
CA SER A 122 -5.37 -37.90 -3.76
C SER A 122 -6.08 -38.28 -5.06
N VAL A 123 -6.38 -39.57 -5.29
CA VAL A 123 -7.10 -40.04 -6.47
C VAL A 123 -8.61 -39.98 -6.20
N GLY A 124 -9.24 -38.84 -6.52
CA GLY A 124 -10.70 -38.70 -6.57
C GLY A 124 -11.37 -37.98 -5.39
N ALA A 125 -10.61 -37.42 -4.45
CA ALA A 125 -11.18 -36.58 -3.40
C ALA A 125 -11.80 -35.31 -3.98
N LYS A 126 -13.07 -35.06 -3.64
CA LYS A 126 -13.87 -33.96 -4.19
C LYS A 126 -13.16 -32.60 -3.95
N PRO A 127 -12.91 -31.78 -5.00
CA PRO A 127 -12.16 -30.52 -4.88
C PRO A 127 -12.79 -29.50 -3.92
N LYS A 128 -14.05 -29.71 -3.53
CA LYS A 128 -14.79 -28.87 -2.58
C LYS A 128 -14.27 -28.94 -1.13
N SER A 129 -13.46 -29.95 -0.75
CA SER A 129 -12.88 -30.02 0.60
C SER A 129 -11.66 -29.12 0.76
N LYS A 130 -10.77 -29.06 -0.25
CA LYS A 130 -9.50 -28.31 -0.21
C LYS A 130 -9.69 -26.82 0.08
N LEU A 131 -10.57 -26.19 -0.70
CA LEU A 131 -10.82 -24.75 -0.60
C LEU A 131 -11.59 -24.39 0.68
N LYS A 132 -12.43 -25.30 1.18
CA LYS A 132 -13.18 -25.11 2.43
C LYS A 132 -12.26 -25.20 3.65
N GLU A 133 -11.32 -26.14 3.64
CA GLU A 133 -10.35 -26.30 4.71
C GLU A 133 -9.39 -25.12 4.78
N ALA A 134 -8.82 -24.71 3.64
CA ALA A 134 -7.99 -23.51 3.56
C ALA A 134 -8.74 -22.25 4.01
N LEU A 135 -10.01 -22.07 3.60
CA LEU A 135 -10.84 -20.94 4.06
C LEU A 135 -11.16 -20.98 5.57
N CYS A 136 -11.26 -22.17 6.17
CA CYS A 136 -11.51 -22.31 7.60
C CYS A 136 -10.30 -21.80 8.40
N TYR A 137 -9.10 -22.27 8.06
CA TYR A 137 -7.87 -21.82 8.69
C TYR A 137 -7.59 -20.34 8.41
N GLU A 138 -7.87 -19.88 7.21
CA GLU A 138 -7.75 -18.46 6.84
C GLU A 138 -8.68 -17.58 7.69
N SER A 139 -9.94 -17.99 7.87
CA SER A 139 -10.88 -17.24 8.70
C SER A 139 -10.42 -17.11 10.16
N PHE A 140 -9.74 -18.14 10.69
CA PHE A 140 -9.17 -18.12 12.03
C PHE A 140 -8.03 -17.10 12.15
N VAL A 141 -7.14 -17.03 11.15
CA VAL A 141 -6.05 -16.05 11.10
C VAL A 141 -6.59 -14.62 11.00
N VAL A 142 -7.56 -14.38 10.11
CA VAL A 142 -8.20 -13.05 9.96
C VAL A 142 -8.87 -12.60 11.25
N VAL A 143 -9.52 -13.51 12.00
CA VAL A 143 -10.13 -13.18 13.30
C VAL A 143 -9.07 -12.78 14.31
N ILE A 144 -7.96 -13.51 14.43
CA ILE A 144 -6.89 -13.17 15.37
C ILE A 144 -6.28 -11.80 15.05
N PHE A 145 -5.90 -11.57 13.80
CA PHE A 145 -5.34 -10.29 13.40
C PHE A 145 -6.35 -9.15 13.53
N GLY A 146 -7.61 -9.38 13.15
CA GLY A 146 -8.70 -8.43 13.33
C GLY A 146 -8.89 -8.03 14.79
N LEU A 147 -8.78 -8.98 15.73
CA LEU A 147 -8.82 -8.70 17.16
C LEU A 147 -7.61 -7.88 17.63
N ILE A 148 -6.40 -8.22 17.19
CA ILE A 148 -5.19 -7.45 17.53
C ILE A 148 -5.31 -6.00 17.03
N PHE A 149 -5.74 -5.81 15.78
CA PHE A 149 -5.95 -4.47 15.21
C PHE A 149 -7.06 -3.70 15.92
N ALA A 150 -8.18 -4.35 16.24
CA ALA A 150 -9.28 -3.73 16.98
C ALA A 150 -8.82 -3.29 18.38
N MET A 151 -8.10 -4.16 19.10
CA MET A 151 -7.56 -3.83 20.43
C MET A 151 -6.55 -2.67 20.34
N THR A 152 -5.62 -2.71 19.38
CA THR A 152 -4.65 -1.63 19.17
C THR A 152 -5.34 -0.32 18.80
N TYR A 153 -6.39 -0.37 17.98
CA TYR A 153 -7.18 0.82 17.63
C TYR A 153 -7.97 1.38 18.81
N LEU A 154 -8.48 0.54 19.71
CA LEU A 154 -9.23 1.02 20.89
C LEU A 154 -8.31 1.65 21.95
N PHE A 155 -7.12 1.07 22.18
CA PHE A 155 -6.23 1.49 23.25
C PHE A 155 -5.10 2.45 22.82
N LEU A 156 -4.65 2.40 21.56
CA LEU A 156 -3.43 3.07 21.07
C LEU A 156 -3.70 4.00 19.85
N ASN A 157 -4.93 4.51 19.70
CA ASN A 157 -5.30 5.39 18.57
C ASN A 157 -4.55 6.72 18.54
N THR A 158 -4.18 7.27 19.69
CA THR A 158 -3.63 8.62 19.75
C THR A 158 -2.14 8.59 19.98
N THR A 159 -1.38 9.21 19.07
CA THR A 159 0.02 9.57 19.30
C THR A 159 0.14 11.09 19.28
N SER A 160 0.85 11.65 20.26
CA SER A 160 1.19 13.06 20.34
C SER A 160 2.68 13.22 19.99
N ILE A 161 2.95 13.87 18.86
CA ILE A 161 4.32 14.11 18.41
C ILE A 161 4.71 15.52 18.88
N PRO A 162 5.62 15.68 19.86
CA PRO A 162 6.02 16.99 20.32
C PRO A 162 6.89 17.68 19.26
N VAL A 163 6.45 18.85 18.77
CA VAL A 163 7.25 19.72 17.91
C VAL A 163 8.31 20.40 18.77
N ARG A 164 9.59 20.05 18.58
CA ARG A 164 10.68 20.59 19.40
C ARG A 164 11.22 21.91 18.87
N ASP A 165 11.28 22.09 17.56
CA ASP A 165 11.76 23.31 16.93
C ASP A 165 10.95 23.58 15.64
N TRP A 166 10.57 24.84 15.43
CA TRP A 166 9.91 25.31 14.22
C TRP A 166 10.79 26.38 13.57
N THR A 167 11.30 26.10 12.38
CA THR A 167 11.99 27.08 11.53
C THR A 167 11.07 27.46 10.38
N GLY A 168 10.25 28.49 10.57
CA GLY A 168 9.54 29.16 9.48
C GLY A 168 10.23 30.45 9.05
N PRO A 169 9.88 31.00 7.88
CA PRO A 169 10.36 32.32 7.48
C PRO A 169 9.97 33.34 8.55
N ASP A 170 10.98 34.02 9.09
CA ASP A 170 10.80 35.04 10.11
C ASP A 170 10.09 36.24 9.47
N PHE A 171 8.78 36.38 9.70
CA PHE A 171 8.01 37.56 9.25
C PHE A 171 8.45 38.86 9.94
N ALA A 172 9.52 38.81 10.75
CA ALA A 172 10.13 39.96 11.41
C ALA A 172 10.89 40.90 10.46
N ALA A 173 11.18 40.49 9.22
CA ALA A 173 11.83 41.34 8.21
C ALA A 173 10.82 41.97 7.23
N GLY A 174 9.83 42.71 7.75
CA GLY A 174 8.89 43.43 6.89
C GLY A 174 7.98 44.38 7.67
N HIS A 175 8.28 45.68 7.61
CA HIS A 175 7.38 46.74 8.03
C HIS A 175 6.04 46.61 7.27
N PHE A 176 5.00 46.06 7.91
CA PHE A 176 3.57 46.39 7.74
C PHE A 176 2.67 45.25 8.22
N MET A 177 2.41 45.12 9.54
CA MET A 177 1.13 44.53 10.01
C MET A 177 0.89 44.81 11.50
N LEU A 178 0.48 46.04 11.79
CA LEU A 178 0.08 46.49 13.14
C LEU A 178 -1.42 46.31 13.43
N LEU A 179 -2.14 45.42 12.71
CA LEU A 179 -3.61 45.34 12.84
C LEU A 179 -4.23 43.96 13.10
N LEU A 180 -3.48 42.88 13.32
CA LEU A 180 -4.07 41.58 13.72
C LEU A 180 -3.36 40.91 14.92
N ARG A 181 -2.76 41.71 15.80
CA ARG A 181 -2.19 41.24 17.09
C ARG A 181 -3.25 41.10 18.20
N ARG A 182 -4.44 40.60 17.85
CA ARG A 182 -5.46 40.08 18.77
C ARG A 182 -6.22 38.99 18.03
N THR A 183 -6.07 37.75 18.49
CA THR A 183 -6.93 36.60 18.14
C THR A 183 -6.55 35.79 16.89
N ILE A 184 -5.35 35.21 16.86
CA ILE A 184 -5.14 33.94 16.14
C ILE A 184 -4.53 32.95 17.13
N ARG A 185 -5.39 32.48 18.05
CA ARG A 185 -5.24 31.18 18.70
C ARG A 185 -5.76 30.16 17.69
N HIS A 186 -4.97 29.83 16.67
CA HIS A 186 -5.33 28.78 15.73
C HIS A 186 -4.28 27.69 15.76
N SER A 187 -4.61 26.69 16.57
CA SER A 187 -4.21 25.29 16.40
C SER A 187 -4.25 24.95 14.90
N ALA A 188 -3.08 24.79 14.28
CA ALA A 188 -2.97 24.30 12.93
C ALA A 188 -3.32 22.80 12.94
N LEU A 189 -4.60 22.49 12.74
CA LEU A 189 -5.10 21.14 12.56
C LEU A 189 -4.65 20.62 11.18
N VAL A 190 -3.44 20.09 11.09
CA VAL A 190 -3.07 19.24 9.95
C VAL A 190 -3.65 17.86 10.21
N ASN A 191 -4.87 17.60 9.71
CA ASN A 191 -5.49 16.28 9.76
C ASN A 191 -4.85 15.38 8.69
N PHE A 192 -3.73 14.73 9.01
CA PHE A 192 -3.31 13.54 8.26
C PHE A 192 -4.11 12.35 8.79
N LYS A 193 -5.03 11.83 7.97
CA LYS A 193 -5.90 10.71 8.32
C LYS A 193 -5.32 9.43 7.74
N ILE A 194 -4.24 8.93 8.32
CA ILE A 194 -3.78 7.56 8.06
C ILE A 194 -4.63 6.66 8.97
N TRP A 195 -5.43 5.77 8.40
CA TRP A 195 -6.21 4.76 9.14
C TRP A 195 -7.19 5.30 10.21
N GLY A 196 -7.78 6.47 10.00
CA GLY A 196 -8.70 7.09 10.97
C GLY A 196 -8.01 7.58 12.25
N MET A 197 -6.69 7.50 12.31
CA MET A 197 -5.87 7.97 13.41
C MET A 197 -5.81 9.50 13.37
N LYS A 198 -6.36 10.15 14.41
CA LYS A 198 -6.45 11.61 14.49
C LYS A 198 -5.17 12.14 15.13
N ILE A 199 -4.16 12.43 14.31
CA ILE A 199 -2.91 13.05 14.77
C ILE A 199 -3.23 14.48 15.21
N ARG A 200 -3.09 14.76 16.51
CA ARG A 200 -3.30 16.09 17.09
C ARG A 200 -1.94 16.71 17.37
N LEU A 201 -1.51 17.62 16.50
CA LEU A 201 -0.33 18.45 16.71
C LEU A 201 -0.71 19.58 17.69
N TYR A 202 0.05 19.71 18.77
CA TYR A 202 -0.04 20.81 19.74
C TYR A 202 1.21 21.67 19.65
#